data_AF-A0A9D4YCR2-F1
#
_entry.id   AF-A0A9D4YCR2-F1
#
_cell.length_a   1.000
_cell.length_b   1.000
_cell.length_c   1.000
_cell.angle_alpha   90.00
_cell.angle_beta   90.00
_cell.angle_gamma   90.00
#
_symmetry.space_group_name_H-M   'P 1'
#
loop_
_entity.id
_entity.type
_entity.pdbx_description
1 polymer ?
#
loop_
_entity_poly.entity_id
_entity_poly.type
_entity_poly.pdbx_seq_one_letter_code
_entity_poly.pdbx_strand_id
1 'polypeptide(L)'
;MSNKKLSSPLGEAKVPLLLRNEDEEEQQEEQTLTRKVLIESKKLWHIVGPAIFSRIASYSMLVITQIFAGHLGDLELAAISIANNVIVGFDFGLLLGMASALETLCGQAFGAKQYHMLGVYMQRSWIVLFICCIFLLPIYLFATPVLRVLGQPEDLAVLSGEVAMWMIPLHFAFAFQFPLNRFLQSQLKTAAIAWVSLMALLVHIFVSWLFVYKFQLGVTGTAATLNFSWWALAIGLYVYTVYGGCPLTWKGFSMEAFSGLWEFLKLSAASGVMLCLENWYYRILILMTGNLPNAEIAVDALSICMTINGLEMMIPFAFFAATGVRVANELGAGNGKGAKFATIVSVLTSLAIGLFFWILILALHNKFGYIFTTSKPVLDEVSKLSLLLAFTILLNSIQPVLSGVAVGSGWQSYVAYINLGCYYIIGVPLGFLMGWYFKQGVMGIWAGMIFGGTATQTLILCWITLRCDWEKEAAKAKLHVSKWSDKKQQLG
;
A
#
# COMPACT_ATOMS: atom_id res chain seq x y z
N MET A 1 -43.55 36.57 -31.93
CA MET A 1 -42.20 36.61 -32.52
C MET A 1 -41.17 36.29 -31.44
N SER A 2 -40.55 35.12 -31.58
CA SER A 2 -39.31 34.57 -30.99
C SER A 2 -38.87 34.91 -29.55
N ASN A 3 -39.02 33.91 -28.68
CA ASN A 3 -38.30 33.70 -27.42
C ASN A 3 -36.87 33.19 -27.73
N LYS A 4 -35.82 33.95 -27.38
CA LYS A 4 -34.43 33.48 -27.44
C LYS A 4 -34.08 32.71 -26.17
N LYS A 5 -34.12 31.37 -26.24
CA LYS A 5 -33.43 30.48 -25.29
C LYS A 5 -31.92 30.61 -25.48
N LEU A 6 -31.22 31.00 -24.41
CA LEU A 6 -29.77 30.96 -24.32
C LEU A 6 -29.34 29.49 -24.09
N SER A 7 -28.72 28.87 -25.08
CA SER A 7 -28.12 27.53 -24.98
C SER A 7 -26.75 27.63 -24.30
N SER A 8 -26.56 26.95 -23.17
CA SER A 8 -25.25 26.75 -22.56
C SER A 8 -24.49 25.64 -23.31
N PRO A 9 -23.18 25.79 -23.60
CA PRO A 9 -22.34 24.72 -24.11
C PRO A 9 -21.53 24.14 -22.94
N LEU A 10 -22.17 23.33 -22.11
CA LEU A 10 -21.47 22.45 -21.16
C LEU A 10 -21.81 21.03 -21.58
N GLY A 11 -20.95 20.47 -22.42
CA GLY A 11 -21.02 19.06 -22.80
C GLY A 11 -21.06 18.20 -21.54
N GLU A 12 -22.13 17.43 -21.41
CA GLU A 12 -22.25 16.38 -20.41
C GLU A 12 -21.05 15.43 -20.56
N ALA A 13 -20.07 15.58 -19.68
CA ALA A 13 -19.10 14.54 -19.43
C ALA A 13 -19.87 13.38 -18.79
N LYS A 14 -20.35 12.46 -19.64
CA LYS A 14 -20.87 11.16 -19.24
C LYS A 14 -19.78 10.45 -18.45
N VAL A 15 -19.89 10.48 -17.13
CA VAL A 15 -19.22 9.54 -16.24
C VAL A 15 -20.19 8.36 -16.11
N PRO A 16 -19.97 7.23 -16.81
CA PRO A 16 -20.82 6.08 -16.63
C PRO A 16 -20.39 5.40 -15.33
N LEU A 17 -21.25 5.36 -14.31
CA LEU A 17 -21.40 4.23 -13.35
C LEU A 17 -22.15 4.54 -12.04
N LEU A 18 -22.76 5.71 -11.83
CA LEU A 18 -23.59 5.98 -10.62
C LEU A 18 -24.86 6.80 -10.89
N LEU A 19 -25.46 6.63 -12.07
CA LEU A 19 -26.86 7.01 -12.30
C LEU A 19 -27.70 5.77 -11.95
N ARG A 20 -28.22 5.71 -10.73
CA ARG A 20 -29.16 4.70 -10.28
C ARG A 20 -30.55 5.29 -10.47
N ASN A 21 -31.22 4.89 -11.54
CA ASN A 21 -32.65 5.16 -11.72
C ASN A 21 -33.40 4.17 -10.83
N GLU A 22 -34.51 4.60 -10.21
CA GLU A 22 -35.38 3.74 -9.38
C GLU A 22 -35.85 2.50 -10.17
N ASP A 23 -35.96 2.61 -11.51
CA ASP A 23 -36.26 1.50 -12.43
C ASP A 23 -35.19 0.38 -12.48
N GLU A 24 -33.94 0.64 -12.06
CA GLU A 24 -32.87 -0.37 -12.02
C GLU A 24 -32.93 -1.25 -10.76
N GLU A 25 -33.62 -0.83 -9.70
CA GLU A 25 -33.77 -1.64 -8.47
C GLU A 25 -34.71 -2.83 -8.71
N GLU A 26 -35.80 -2.62 -9.43
CA GLU A 26 -36.71 -3.70 -9.85
C GLU A 26 -36.03 -4.67 -10.83
N GLN A 27 -35.16 -4.18 -11.72
CA GLN A 27 -34.41 -5.04 -12.65
C GLN A 27 -33.19 -5.75 -12.01
N GLN A 28 -32.71 -5.32 -10.84
CA GLN A 28 -31.60 -5.97 -10.13
C GLN A 28 -32.03 -7.19 -9.31
N GLU A 29 -33.30 -7.30 -8.91
CA GLU A 29 -33.80 -8.49 -8.22
C GLU A 29 -33.83 -9.72 -9.14
N GLU A 30 -34.06 -9.54 -10.45
CA GLU A 30 -34.09 -10.63 -11.45
C GLU A 30 -32.72 -11.05 -12.01
N GLN A 31 -31.62 -10.39 -11.65
CA GLN A 31 -30.30 -10.77 -12.17
C GLN A 31 -29.74 -12.02 -11.47
N THR A 32 -29.35 -13.02 -12.26
CA THR A 32 -28.66 -14.22 -11.77
C THR A 32 -27.42 -13.84 -10.95
N LEU A 33 -27.12 -14.62 -9.89
CA LEU A 33 -25.95 -14.40 -9.03
C LEU A 33 -24.66 -14.27 -9.85
N THR A 34 -24.51 -15.08 -10.89
CA THR A 34 -23.37 -15.03 -11.83
C THR A 34 -23.22 -13.67 -12.49
N ARG A 35 -24.32 -13.05 -12.95
CA ARG A 35 -24.28 -11.72 -13.56
C ARG A 35 -23.88 -10.65 -12.54
N LYS A 36 -24.39 -10.72 -11.30
CA LYS A 36 -24.01 -9.81 -10.21
C LYS A 36 -22.51 -9.91 -9.89
N VAL A 37 -21.98 -11.14 -9.77
CA VAL A 37 -20.55 -11.39 -9.53
C VAL A 37 -19.70 -10.86 -10.69
N LEU A 38 -20.11 -11.06 -11.94
CA LEU A 38 -19.38 -10.56 -13.12
C LEU A 38 -19.33 -9.02 -13.15
N ILE A 39 -20.44 -8.35 -12.82
CA ILE A 39 -20.50 -6.88 -12.77
C ILE A 39 -19.55 -6.35 -11.69
N GLU A 40 -19.61 -6.90 -10.48
CA GLU A 40 -18.75 -6.46 -9.39
C GLU A 40 -17.28 -6.79 -9.65
N SER A 41 -17.00 -7.97 -10.20
CA SER A 41 -15.65 -8.36 -10.61
C SER A 41 -15.08 -7.39 -11.66
N LYS A 42 -15.89 -6.98 -12.65
CA LYS A 42 -15.46 -5.96 -13.63
C LYS A 42 -15.13 -4.62 -12.97
N LYS A 43 -15.94 -4.16 -12.01
CA LYS A 43 -15.67 -2.94 -11.24
C LYS A 43 -14.39 -3.06 -10.42
N LEU A 44 -14.19 -4.21 -9.77
CA LEU A 44 -13.00 -4.51 -8.99
C LEU A 44 -11.73 -4.51 -9.85
N TRP A 45 -11.74 -5.23 -10.98
CA TRP A 45 -10.59 -5.33 -11.89
C TRP A 45 -10.24 -4.01 -12.58
N HIS A 46 -11.22 -3.12 -12.77
CA HIS A 46 -10.97 -1.75 -13.24
C HIS A 46 -10.04 -0.97 -12.29
N ILE A 47 -10.04 -1.31 -11.00
CA ILE A 47 -9.16 -0.71 -9.99
C ILE A 47 -7.92 -1.56 -9.78
N VAL A 48 -8.09 -2.88 -9.56
CA VAL A 48 -7.02 -3.82 -9.23
C VAL A 48 -5.96 -3.90 -10.34
N GLY A 49 -6.36 -4.09 -11.60
CA GLY A 49 -5.41 -4.29 -12.70
C GLY A 49 -4.41 -3.13 -12.85
N PRO A 50 -4.87 -1.88 -13.01
CA PRO A 50 -3.97 -0.73 -13.06
C PRO A 50 -3.22 -0.49 -11.75
N ALA A 51 -3.82 -0.82 -10.59
CA ALA A 51 -3.13 -0.70 -9.30
C ALA A 51 -1.95 -1.69 -9.19
N ILE A 52 -2.13 -2.96 -9.58
CA ILE A 52 -1.03 -3.96 -9.66
C ILE A 52 0.09 -3.41 -10.53
N PHE A 53 -0.26 -2.96 -11.74
CA PHE A 53 0.72 -2.43 -12.67
C PHE A 53 1.48 -1.21 -12.11
N SER A 54 0.76 -0.25 -11.54
CA SER A 54 1.39 0.95 -10.96
C SER A 54 2.33 0.63 -9.79
N ARG A 55 1.98 -0.37 -8.97
CA ARG A 55 2.80 -0.86 -7.86
C ARG A 55 4.05 -1.56 -8.36
N ILE A 56 3.91 -2.48 -9.32
CA ILE A 56 5.04 -3.14 -9.97
C ILE A 56 5.97 -2.10 -10.57
N ALA A 57 5.45 -1.15 -11.35
CA ALA A 57 6.27 -0.11 -11.98
C ALA A 57 7.01 0.75 -10.93
N SER A 58 6.35 1.13 -9.84
CA SER A 58 6.97 1.92 -8.78
C SER A 58 8.01 1.13 -7.98
N TYR A 59 7.74 -0.16 -7.73
CA TYR A 59 8.67 -1.06 -7.06
C TYR A 59 9.89 -1.37 -7.94
N SER A 60 9.70 -1.54 -9.25
CA SER A 60 10.79 -1.73 -10.21
C SER A 60 11.79 -0.59 -10.20
N MET A 61 11.39 0.66 -9.91
CA MET A 61 12.34 1.76 -9.76
C MET A 61 13.34 1.52 -8.63
N LEU A 62 12.89 0.99 -7.48
CA LEU A 62 13.78 0.63 -6.36
C LEU A 62 14.75 -0.49 -6.77
N VAL A 63 14.24 -1.53 -7.44
CA VAL A 63 15.05 -2.67 -7.91
C VAL A 63 16.09 -2.20 -8.94
N ILE A 64 15.70 -1.38 -9.91
CA ILE A 64 16.60 -0.84 -10.92
C ILE A 64 17.71 -0.02 -10.25
N THR A 65 17.36 0.82 -9.27
CA THR A 65 18.37 1.61 -8.53
C THR A 65 19.41 0.71 -7.85
N GLN A 66 18.98 -0.38 -7.23
CA GLN A 66 19.90 -1.37 -6.65
C GLN A 66 20.78 -2.03 -7.73
N ILE A 67 20.21 -2.41 -8.87
CA ILE A 67 20.98 -2.97 -9.99
C ILE A 67 22.07 -1.99 -10.45
N PHE A 68 21.75 -0.71 -10.62
CA PHE A 68 22.73 0.31 -10.99
C PHE A 68 23.79 0.52 -9.90
N ALA A 69 23.41 0.47 -8.62
CA ALA A 69 24.35 0.55 -7.50
C ALA A 69 25.33 -0.64 -7.50
N GLY A 70 24.86 -1.85 -7.81
CA GLY A 70 25.71 -3.04 -7.92
C GLY A 70 26.76 -2.97 -9.02
N HIS A 71 26.55 -2.15 -10.05
CA HIS A 71 27.58 -1.91 -11.07
C HIS A 71 28.63 -0.88 -10.62
N LEU A 72 28.40 -0.14 -9.54
CA LEU A 72 29.39 0.74 -8.93
C LEU A 72 30.33 -0.02 -8.00
N GLY A 73 29.78 -0.96 -7.23
CA GLY A 73 30.53 -1.83 -6.34
C GLY A 73 29.66 -2.50 -5.28
N ASP A 74 30.24 -3.47 -4.58
CA ASP A 74 29.54 -4.24 -3.54
C ASP A 74 29.15 -3.38 -2.34
N LEU A 75 30.01 -2.42 -1.97
CA LEU A 75 29.77 -1.49 -0.85
C LEU A 75 28.61 -0.54 -1.18
N GLU A 76 28.56 -0.01 -2.40
CA GLU A 76 27.51 0.89 -2.89
C GLU A 76 26.16 0.18 -2.95
N LEU A 77 26.13 -1.06 -3.46
CA LEU A 77 24.94 -1.90 -3.46
C LEU A 77 24.41 -2.13 -2.05
N ALA A 78 25.30 -2.53 -1.13
CA ALA A 78 24.95 -2.76 0.27
C ALA A 78 24.41 -1.47 0.92
N ALA A 79 25.05 -0.33 0.67
CA ALA A 79 24.62 0.95 1.21
C ALA A 79 23.24 1.40 0.70
N ILE A 80 22.99 1.30 -0.62
CA ILE A 80 21.67 1.57 -1.21
C ILE A 80 20.62 0.59 -0.69
N SER A 81 20.97 -0.68 -0.53
CA SER A 81 20.06 -1.69 0.01
C SER A 81 19.66 -1.37 1.45
N ILE A 82 20.62 -1.02 2.33
CA ILE A 82 20.33 -0.64 3.72
C ILE A 82 19.48 0.63 3.76
N ALA A 83 19.84 1.67 3.01
CA ALA A 83 19.07 2.90 2.98
C ALA A 83 17.63 2.69 2.50
N ASN A 84 17.42 1.93 1.41
CA ASN A 84 16.08 1.64 0.89
C ASN A 84 15.28 0.71 1.81
N ASN A 85 15.87 -0.40 2.22
CA ASN A 85 15.15 -1.41 2.98
C ASN A 85 14.94 -0.95 4.40
N VAL A 86 15.95 -0.45 5.11
CA VAL A 86 15.86 -0.10 6.54
C VAL A 86 15.26 1.28 6.74
N ILE A 87 15.90 2.32 6.20
CA ILE A 87 15.56 3.73 6.48
C ILE A 87 14.28 4.12 5.75
N VAL A 88 14.28 4.10 4.42
CA VAL A 88 13.11 4.46 3.59
C VAL A 88 11.95 3.50 3.85
N GLY A 89 12.23 2.20 3.97
CA GLY A 89 11.19 1.21 4.19
C GLY A 89 10.49 1.30 5.55
N PHE A 90 11.12 1.88 6.57
CA PHE A 90 10.46 2.19 7.85
C PHE A 90 9.40 3.28 7.66
N ASP A 91 9.80 4.38 7.01
CA ASP A 91 8.97 5.54 6.74
C ASP A 91 7.84 5.25 5.72
N PHE A 92 8.15 4.52 4.66
CA PHE A 92 7.23 4.16 3.59
C PHE A 92 5.94 3.53 4.13
N GLY A 93 6.05 2.57 5.06
CA GLY A 93 4.90 1.91 5.66
C GLY A 93 3.99 2.88 6.43
N LEU A 94 4.59 3.82 7.17
CA LEU A 94 3.88 4.80 7.98
C LEU A 94 3.13 5.80 7.10
N LEU A 95 3.84 6.42 6.16
CA LEU A 95 3.24 7.41 5.25
C LEU A 95 2.20 6.77 4.33
N LEU A 96 2.44 5.55 3.83
CA LEU A 96 1.47 4.83 3.01
C LEU A 96 0.18 4.54 3.80
N GLY A 97 0.30 4.10 5.06
CA GLY A 97 -0.84 3.89 5.93
C GLY A 97 -1.54 5.19 6.31
N MET A 98 -0.80 6.25 6.62
CA MET A 98 -1.38 7.55 6.91
C MET A 98 -2.18 8.11 5.71
N ALA A 99 -1.69 7.90 4.49
CA ALA A 99 -2.40 8.26 3.27
C ALA A 99 -3.65 7.41 3.02
N SER A 100 -3.72 6.15 3.51
CA SER A 100 -4.87 5.28 3.27
C SER A 100 -6.15 5.76 3.96
N ALA A 101 -6.07 6.65 4.96
CA ALA A 101 -7.24 7.35 5.49
C ALA A 101 -8.03 8.13 4.41
N LEU A 102 -7.37 8.54 3.32
CA LEU A 102 -8.06 9.12 2.16
C LEU A 102 -8.89 8.11 1.38
N GLU A 103 -8.57 6.82 1.40
CA GLU A 103 -9.43 5.82 0.76
C GLU A 103 -10.82 5.82 1.44
N THR A 104 -10.85 5.92 2.77
CA THR A 104 -12.09 6.09 3.54
C THR A 104 -12.78 7.40 3.20
N LEU A 105 -12.08 8.53 3.40
CA LEU A 105 -12.70 9.86 3.32
C LEU A 105 -13.10 10.23 1.90
N CYS A 106 -12.18 10.09 0.94
CA CYS A 106 -12.47 10.37 -0.46
C CYS A 106 -13.41 9.34 -1.06
N GLY A 107 -13.30 8.06 -0.69
CA GLY A 107 -14.21 7.03 -1.20
C GLY A 107 -15.64 7.23 -0.72
N GLN A 108 -15.84 7.43 0.58
CA GLN A 108 -17.16 7.71 1.14
C GLN A 108 -17.76 9.00 0.56
N ALA A 109 -16.97 10.07 0.45
CA ALA A 109 -17.44 11.31 -0.18
C ALA A 109 -17.75 11.14 -1.67
N PHE A 110 -16.99 10.33 -2.40
CA PHE A 110 -17.24 10.03 -3.81
C PHE A 110 -18.55 9.26 -3.98
N GLY A 111 -18.79 8.23 -3.16
CA GLY A 111 -20.04 7.48 -3.10
C GLY A 111 -21.24 8.37 -2.77
N ALA A 112 -21.07 9.28 -1.83
CA ALA A 112 -22.08 10.28 -1.42
C ALA A 112 -22.23 11.45 -2.41
N LYS A 113 -21.51 11.45 -3.54
CA LYS A 113 -21.49 12.51 -4.56
C LYS A 113 -21.03 13.89 -4.04
N GLN A 114 -20.31 13.92 -2.91
CA GLN A 114 -19.71 15.12 -2.33
C GLN A 114 -18.33 15.40 -2.96
N TYR A 115 -18.31 15.59 -4.29
CA TYR A 115 -17.08 15.61 -5.08
C TYR A 115 -16.06 16.68 -4.64
N HIS A 116 -16.52 17.87 -4.25
CA HIS A 116 -15.62 18.96 -3.86
C HIS A 116 -14.74 18.63 -2.63
N MET A 117 -15.26 17.80 -1.72
CA MET A 117 -14.55 17.44 -0.49
C MET A 117 -13.31 16.60 -0.74
N LEU A 118 -13.26 15.85 -1.85
CA LEU A 118 -12.10 15.00 -2.16
C LEU A 118 -10.82 15.84 -2.28
N GLY A 119 -10.87 16.98 -2.96
CA GLY A 119 -9.73 17.88 -3.11
C GLY A 119 -9.30 18.50 -1.77
N VAL A 120 -10.27 18.81 -0.90
CA VAL A 120 -10.02 19.34 0.44
C VAL A 120 -9.36 18.28 1.34
N TYR A 121 -9.85 17.02 1.30
CA TYR A 121 -9.23 15.92 2.03
C TYR A 121 -7.82 15.63 1.55
N MET A 122 -7.58 15.64 0.23
CA MET A 122 -6.23 15.47 -0.31
C MET A 122 -5.27 16.54 0.22
N GLN A 123 -5.70 17.80 0.26
CA GLN A 123 -4.89 18.90 0.82
C GLN A 123 -4.65 18.75 2.33
N ARG A 124 -5.66 18.33 3.11
CA ARG A 124 -5.47 17.97 4.54
C ARG A 124 -4.40 16.90 4.71
N SER A 125 -4.45 15.88 3.86
CA SER A 125 -3.48 14.79 3.87
C SER A 125 -2.08 15.29 3.54
N TRP A 126 -1.91 16.16 2.54
CA TRP A 126 -0.61 16.77 2.25
C TRP A 126 -0.05 17.51 3.48
N ILE A 127 -0.86 18.33 4.14
CA ILE A 127 -0.44 19.05 5.35
C ILE A 127 0.01 18.06 6.44
N VAL A 128 -0.83 17.07 6.75
CA VAL A 128 -0.55 16.11 7.83
C VAL A 128 0.65 15.23 7.53
N LEU A 129 0.76 14.68 6.32
CA LEU A 129 1.89 13.84 5.94
C LEU A 129 3.19 14.64 5.81
N PHE A 130 3.13 15.88 5.34
CA PHE A 130 4.31 16.75 5.27
C PHE A 130 4.85 17.05 6.68
N ILE A 131 3.97 17.37 7.63
CA ILE A 131 4.36 17.54 9.05
C ILE A 131 4.92 16.24 9.61
N CYS A 132 4.31 15.09 9.30
CA CYS A 132 4.82 13.79 9.72
C CYS A 132 6.22 13.53 9.14
N CYS A 133 6.47 13.88 7.88
CA CYS A 133 7.79 13.78 7.27
C CYS A 133 8.84 14.59 8.03
N ILE A 134 8.50 15.81 8.48
CA ILE A 134 9.41 16.62 9.32
C ILE A 134 9.77 15.89 10.61
N PHE A 135 8.80 15.26 11.29
CA PHE A 135 9.06 14.50 12.51
C PHE A 135 9.90 13.23 12.29
N LEU A 136 9.86 12.66 11.09
CA LEU A 136 10.62 11.46 10.73
C LEU A 136 12.03 11.76 10.17
N LEU A 137 12.34 13.03 9.87
CA LEU A 137 13.67 13.45 9.41
C LEU A 137 14.85 12.95 10.25
N PRO A 138 14.77 12.90 11.61
CA PRO A 138 15.86 12.38 12.42
C PRO A 138 16.32 10.97 12.00
N ILE A 139 15.45 10.12 11.47
CA ILE A 139 15.80 8.76 11.01
C ILE A 139 16.81 8.81 9.85
N TYR A 140 16.70 9.81 8.98
CA TYR A 140 17.63 10.04 7.87
C TYR A 140 18.90 10.75 8.33
N LEU A 141 18.76 11.79 9.16
CA LEU A 141 19.89 12.60 9.63
C LEU A 141 20.84 11.82 10.57
N PHE A 142 20.29 10.89 11.34
CA PHE A 142 21.04 10.06 12.28
C PHE A 142 21.22 8.61 11.78
N ALA A 143 21.07 8.37 10.47
CA ALA A 143 21.20 7.03 9.90
C ALA A 143 22.58 6.39 10.21
N THR A 144 23.69 7.10 10.00
CA THR A 144 25.05 6.59 10.30
C THR A 144 25.22 6.15 11.76
N PRO A 145 24.98 7.00 12.78
CA PRO A 145 25.17 6.58 14.17
C PRO A 145 24.22 5.45 14.57
N VAL A 146 22.99 5.43 14.06
CA VAL A 146 22.05 4.32 14.30
C VAL A 146 22.59 3.02 13.72
N LEU A 147 23.09 3.02 12.48
CA LEU A 147 23.64 1.83 11.84
C LEU A 147 24.91 1.32 12.53
N ARG A 148 25.76 2.22 13.05
CA ARG A 148 26.90 1.84 13.90
C ARG A 148 26.46 1.12 15.16
N VAL A 149 25.42 1.63 15.85
CA VAL A 149 24.86 1.00 17.05
C VAL A 149 24.24 -0.36 16.73
N LEU A 150 23.66 -0.52 15.54
CA LEU A 150 23.15 -1.79 15.03
C LEU A 150 24.26 -2.77 14.58
N GLY A 151 25.54 -2.41 14.75
CA GLY A 151 26.68 -3.28 14.48
C GLY A 151 27.11 -3.36 13.02
N GLN A 152 26.69 -2.41 12.16
CA GLN A 152 27.15 -2.38 10.78
C GLN A 152 28.64 -1.97 10.70
N PRO A 153 29.40 -2.52 9.73
CA PRO A 153 30.75 -2.05 9.42
C PRO A 153 30.81 -0.54 9.21
N GLU A 154 31.93 0.08 9.61
CA GLU A 154 32.06 1.54 9.67
C GLU A 154 31.89 2.21 8.29
N ASP A 155 32.54 1.67 7.27
CA ASP A 155 32.44 2.10 5.88
C ASP A 155 31.01 1.99 5.34
N LEU A 156 30.34 0.88 5.62
CA LEU A 156 28.95 0.64 5.21
C LEU A 156 27.98 1.58 5.94
N ALA A 157 28.16 1.81 7.25
CA ALA A 157 27.32 2.69 8.04
C ALA A 157 27.44 4.16 7.61
N VAL A 158 28.65 4.61 7.29
CA VAL A 158 28.92 5.96 6.77
C VAL A 158 28.27 6.13 5.39
N LEU A 159 28.53 5.22 4.45
CA LEU A 159 27.99 5.33 3.09
C LEU A 159 26.46 5.21 3.06
N SER A 160 25.88 4.29 3.85
CA SER A 160 24.42 4.15 3.97
C SER A 160 23.77 5.42 4.53
N GLY A 161 24.42 6.09 5.48
CA GLY A 161 23.92 7.35 6.03
C GLY A 161 24.03 8.51 5.06
N GLU A 162 25.09 8.56 4.24
CA GLU A 162 25.16 9.50 3.13
C GLU A 162 24.02 9.28 2.13
N VAL A 163 23.79 8.04 1.71
CA VAL A 163 22.67 7.68 0.83
C VAL A 163 21.33 8.06 1.46
N ALA A 164 21.14 7.80 2.75
CA ALA A 164 19.93 8.18 3.47
C ALA A 164 19.68 9.70 3.43
N MET A 165 20.70 10.53 3.64
CA MET A 165 20.56 11.99 3.52
C MET A 165 20.15 12.39 2.09
N TRP A 166 20.72 11.74 1.06
CA TRP A 166 20.31 11.97 -0.32
C TRP A 166 18.88 11.50 -0.61
N MET A 167 18.27 10.61 0.17
CA MET A 167 16.88 10.16 0.03
C MET A 167 15.85 11.06 0.74
N ILE A 168 16.25 12.15 1.38
CA ILE A 168 15.32 13.10 2.01
C ILE A 168 14.29 13.69 1.01
N PRO A 169 14.64 14.05 -0.24
CA PRO A 169 13.62 14.53 -1.18
C PRO A 169 12.57 13.46 -1.54
N LEU A 170 12.97 12.18 -1.64
CA LEU A 170 12.10 11.03 -1.88
C LEU A 170 11.09 10.88 -0.74
N HIS A 171 11.58 10.97 0.50
CA HIS A 171 10.76 10.98 1.71
C HIS A 171 9.62 12.01 1.63
N PHE A 172 9.95 13.26 1.28
CA PHE A 172 8.92 14.29 1.08
C PHE A 172 8.04 14.06 -0.15
N ALA A 173 8.53 13.39 -1.19
CA ALA A 173 7.71 13.03 -2.35
C ALA A 173 6.55 12.11 -1.94
N PHE A 174 6.76 11.19 -0.99
CA PHE A 174 5.70 10.32 -0.47
C PHE A 174 4.52 11.09 0.12
N ALA A 175 4.79 12.20 0.83
CA ALA A 175 3.76 13.06 1.41
C ALA A 175 2.78 13.61 0.37
N PHE A 176 3.24 13.80 -0.87
CA PHE A 176 2.39 14.27 -1.97
C PHE A 176 1.85 13.12 -2.83
N GLN A 177 2.73 12.18 -3.16
CA GLN A 177 2.46 11.08 -4.07
C GLN A 177 1.39 10.13 -3.54
N PHE A 178 1.47 9.72 -2.27
CA PHE A 178 0.48 8.77 -1.74
C PHE A 178 -0.92 9.40 -1.67
N PRO A 179 -1.10 10.64 -1.17
CA PRO A 179 -2.41 11.28 -1.21
C PRO A 179 -2.98 11.48 -2.62
N LEU A 180 -2.15 11.88 -3.59
CA LEU A 180 -2.57 12.01 -4.99
C LEU A 180 -3.05 10.67 -5.56
N ASN A 181 -2.30 9.61 -5.29
CA ASN A 181 -2.66 8.26 -5.70
C ASN A 181 -4.03 7.86 -5.13
N ARG A 182 -4.24 8.04 -3.81
CA ARG A 182 -5.53 7.69 -3.17
C ARG A 182 -6.69 8.56 -3.63
N PHE A 183 -6.46 9.86 -3.85
CA PHE A 183 -7.44 10.77 -4.41
C PHE A 183 -7.90 10.35 -5.81
N LEU A 184 -6.98 9.97 -6.69
CA LEU A 184 -7.33 9.48 -8.04
C LEU A 184 -7.98 8.09 -7.98
N GLN A 185 -7.47 7.21 -7.13
CA GLN A 185 -7.95 5.84 -7.00
C GLN A 185 -9.39 5.79 -6.48
N SER A 186 -9.75 6.63 -5.51
CA SER A 186 -11.12 6.69 -4.94
C SER A 186 -12.18 7.08 -5.99
N GLN A 187 -11.76 7.80 -7.02
CA GLN A 187 -12.60 8.25 -8.14
C GLN A 187 -12.55 7.32 -9.35
N LEU A 188 -11.93 6.15 -9.22
CA LEU A 188 -11.75 5.16 -10.29
C LEU A 188 -10.85 5.65 -11.44
N LYS A 189 -9.98 6.64 -11.20
CA LYS A 189 -9.01 7.16 -12.20
C LYS A 189 -7.68 6.39 -12.17
N THR A 190 -7.74 5.09 -11.95
CA THR A 190 -6.59 4.20 -11.79
C THR A 190 -5.76 4.02 -13.06
N ALA A 191 -6.39 4.14 -14.24
CA ALA A 191 -5.66 4.12 -15.50
C ALA A 191 -4.65 5.28 -15.62
N ALA A 192 -5.00 6.47 -15.12
CA ALA A 192 -4.08 7.62 -15.09
C ALA A 192 -2.88 7.33 -14.19
N ILE A 193 -3.12 6.73 -13.03
CA ILE A 193 -2.06 6.28 -12.11
C ILE A 193 -1.10 5.32 -12.82
N ALA A 194 -1.63 4.30 -13.49
CA ALA A 194 -0.83 3.32 -14.22
C ALA A 194 0.04 3.96 -15.32
N TRP A 195 -0.55 4.83 -16.16
CA TRP A 195 0.20 5.49 -17.24
C TRP A 195 1.31 6.40 -16.70
N VAL A 196 1.03 7.19 -15.66
CA VAL A 196 2.07 8.05 -15.06
C VAL A 196 3.15 7.20 -14.39
N SER A 197 2.80 6.09 -13.72
CA SER A 197 3.78 5.14 -13.18
C SER A 197 4.66 4.50 -14.26
N LEU A 198 4.10 4.14 -15.42
CA LEU A 198 4.91 3.67 -16.55
C LEU A 198 5.88 4.74 -17.04
N MET A 199 5.40 5.97 -17.23
CA MET A 199 6.25 7.07 -17.67
C MET A 199 7.36 7.36 -16.66
N ALA A 200 7.05 7.35 -15.37
CA ALA A 200 8.04 7.53 -14.30
C ALA A 200 9.08 6.41 -14.32
N LEU A 201 8.70 5.16 -14.55
CA LEU A 201 9.62 4.03 -14.69
C LEU A 201 10.55 4.18 -15.91
N LEU A 202 10.01 4.56 -17.07
CA LEU A 202 10.83 4.78 -18.27
C LEU A 202 11.83 5.92 -18.08
N VAL A 203 11.35 7.02 -17.48
CA VAL A 203 12.21 8.15 -17.08
C VAL A 203 13.27 7.69 -16.08
N HIS A 204 12.91 6.83 -15.11
CA HIS A 204 13.85 6.29 -14.14
C HIS A 204 14.98 5.50 -14.79
N ILE A 205 14.65 4.59 -15.72
CA ILE A 205 15.66 3.82 -16.47
C ILE A 205 16.63 4.76 -17.20
N PHE A 206 16.09 5.76 -17.90
CA PHE A 206 16.89 6.73 -18.65
C PHE A 206 17.80 7.57 -17.73
N VAL A 207 17.24 8.12 -16.65
CA VAL A 207 17.99 8.97 -15.71
C VAL A 207 19.03 8.18 -14.93
N SER A 208 18.72 6.94 -14.52
CA SER A 208 19.69 6.03 -13.90
C SER A 208 20.85 5.71 -14.84
N TRP A 209 20.59 5.40 -16.12
CA TRP A 209 21.65 5.24 -17.11
C TRP A 209 22.50 6.50 -17.27
N LEU A 210 21.86 7.67 -17.37
CA LEU A 210 22.55 8.93 -17.57
C LEU A 210 23.43 9.30 -16.36
N PHE A 211 22.90 9.22 -15.15
CA PHE A 211 23.61 9.65 -13.93
C PHE A 211 24.75 8.70 -13.57
N VAL A 212 24.54 7.40 -13.71
CA VAL A 212 25.51 6.38 -13.30
C VAL A 212 26.56 6.17 -14.37
N TYR A 213 26.19 5.97 -15.64
CA TYR A 213 27.17 5.63 -16.68
C TYR A 213 27.74 6.81 -17.44
N LYS A 214 26.95 7.88 -17.67
CA LYS A 214 27.45 9.06 -18.40
C LYS A 214 28.05 10.12 -17.51
N PHE A 215 27.35 10.51 -16.45
CA PHE A 215 27.86 11.53 -15.54
C PHE A 215 28.74 10.96 -14.42
N GLN A 216 28.72 9.63 -14.21
CA GLN A 216 29.57 8.94 -13.24
C GLN A 216 29.48 9.56 -11.84
N LEU A 217 28.25 9.91 -11.44
CA LEU A 217 27.98 10.62 -10.18
C LEU A 217 28.03 9.70 -8.93
N GLY A 218 28.54 8.48 -9.08
CA GLY A 218 28.68 7.50 -8.00
C GLY A 218 27.36 7.15 -7.31
N VAL A 219 27.47 6.68 -6.07
CA VAL A 219 26.31 6.21 -5.28
C VAL A 219 25.32 7.32 -4.95
N THR A 220 25.81 8.55 -4.75
CA THR A 220 24.97 9.73 -4.50
C THR A 220 24.13 10.08 -5.73
N GLY A 221 24.71 9.96 -6.93
CA GLY A 221 23.98 10.09 -8.19
C GLY A 221 22.91 9.02 -8.36
N THR A 222 23.23 7.77 -8.01
CA THR A 222 22.27 6.66 -8.03
C THR A 222 21.11 6.91 -7.06
N ALA A 223 21.37 7.41 -5.85
CA ALA A 223 20.31 7.81 -4.90
C ALA A 223 19.47 8.98 -5.45
N ALA A 224 20.10 9.95 -6.11
CA ALA A 224 19.43 11.11 -6.70
C ALA A 224 18.41 10.71 -7.80
N THR A 225 18.63 9.62 -8.53
CA THR A 225 17.71 9.19 -9.60
C THR A 225 16.37 8.72 -9.03
N LEU A 226 16.33 8.11 -7.84
CA LEU A 226 15.09 7.77 -7.16
C LEU A 226 14.29 9.01 -6.80
N ASN A 227 14.95 10.04 -6.24
CA ASN A 227 14.27 11.30 -5.93
C ASN A 227 13.60 11.89 -7.17
N PHE A 228 14.34 11.95 -8.27
CA PHE A 228 13.84 12.49 -9.53
C PHE A 228 12.60 11.73 -10.00
N SER A 229 12.65 10.40 -10.00
CA SER A 229 11.55 9.57 -10.50
C SER A 229 10.30 9.61 -9.61
N TRP A 230 10.45 9.65 -8.29
CA TRP A 230 9.32 9.77 -7.37
C TRP A 230 8.68 11.16 -7.40
N TRP A 231 9.47 12.22 -7.58
CA TRP A 231 8.92 13.55 -7.84
C TRP A 231 8.29 13.66 -9.21
N ALA A 232 8.85 13.05 -10.25
CA ALA A 232 8.22 12.98 -11.57
C ALA A 232 6.87 12.28 -11.51
N LEU A 233 6.77 11.21 -10.69
CA LEU A 233 5.52 10.52 -10.42
C LEU A 233 4.50 11.43 -9.69
N ALA A 234 4.92 12.10 -8.61
CA ALA A 234 4.08 13.05 -7.85
C ALA A 234 3.58 14.21 -8.72
N ILE A 235 4.49 14.85 -9.45
CA ILE A 235 4.19 15.97 -10.34
C ILE A 235 3.30 15.49 -11.49
N GLY A 236 3.56 14.32 -12.07
CA GLY A 236 2.74 13.77 -13.15
C GLY A 236 1.30 13.52 -12.73
N LEU A 237 1.07 12.97 -11.53
CA LEU A 237 -0.29 12.82 -10.99
C LEU A 237 -0.95 14.17 -10.70
N TYR A 238 -0.19 15.12 -10.14
CA TYR A 238 -0.70 16.46 -9.87
C TYR A 238 -1.08 17.21 -11.16
N VAL A 239 -0.23 17.16 -12.19
CA VAL A 239 -0.49 17.73 -13.52
C VAL A 239 -1.77 17.13 -14.10
N TYR A 240 -1.93 15.81 -14.05
CA TYR A 240 -3.18 15.18 -14.48
C TYR A 240 -4.40 15.71 -13.71
N THR A 241 -4.29 15.87 -12.38
CA THR A 241 -5.36 16.42 -11.53
C THR A 241 -5.75 17.84 -11.94
N VAL A 242 -4.79 18.74 -12.15
CA VAL A 242 -5.05 20.18 -12.37
C VAL A 242 -5.37 20.53 -13.82
N TYR A 243 -4.80 19.81 -14.81
CA TYR A 243 -5.04 20.05 -16.24
C TYR A 243 -6.24 19.28 -16.79
N GLY A 244 -7.34 19.28 -16.03
CA GLY A 244 -8.64 18.77 -16.51
C GLY A 244 -8.92 17.29 -16.25
N GLY A 245 -8.03 16.54 -15.60
CA GLY A 245 -8.32 15.16 -15.21
C GLY A 245 -9.37 15.05 -14.11
N CYS A 246 -9.51 16.06 -13.24
CA CYS A 246 -10.38 16.03 -12.06
C CYS A 246 -11.25 17.31 -11.87
N PRO A 247 -12.05 17.73 -12.87
CA PRO A 247 -12.72 19.03 -12.85
C PRO A 247 -13.79 19.18 -11.76
N LEU A 248 -14.38 18.07 -11.30
CA LEU A 248 -15.42 18.07 -10.26
C LEU A 248 -14.85 17.98 -8.84
N THR A 249 -13.68 17.39 -8.69
CA THR A 249 -13.09 17.00 -7.40
C THR A 249 -11.88 17.83 -7.02
N TRP A 250 -11.27 18.52 -8.00
CA TRP A 250 -10.24 19.52 -7.78
C TRP A 250 -10.70 20.89 -8.27
N LYS A 251 -10.79 21.86 -7.35
CA LYS A 251 -11.15 23.26 -7.62
C LYS A 251 -10.04 24.25 -7.25
N GLY A 252 -8.82 23.74 -7.02
CA GLY A 252 -7.69 24.52 -6.50
C GLY A 252 -7.52 24.40 -4.98
N PHE A 253 -6.57 25.17 -4.46
CA PHE A 253 -6.30 25.22 -3.02
C PHE A 253 -7.45 25.85 -2.24
N SER A 254 -7.76 25.30 -1.07
CA SER A 254 -8.86 25.74 -0.22
C SER A 254 -8.39 25.92 1.22
N MET A 255 -8.82 27.01 1.87
CA MET A 255 -8.57 27.22 3.29
C MET A 255 -9.28 26.18 4.18
N GLU A 256 -10.31 25.50 3.66
CA GLU A 256 -10.96 24.40 4.35
C GLU A 256 -9.99 23.24 4.65
N ALA A 257 -8.87 23.15 3.93
CA ALA A 257 -7.82 22.17 4.16
C ALA A 257 -7.16 22.33 5.54
N PHE A 258 -7.22 23.52 6.16
CA PHE A 258 -6.67 23.75 7.49
C PHE A 258 -7.67 23.46 8.62
N SER A 259 -8.92 23.14 8.29
CA SER A 259 -9.95 22.79 9.27
C SER A 259 -10.01 21.28 9.54
N GLY A 260 -10.28 20.90 10.79
CA GLY A 260 -10.44 19.49 11.17
C GLY A 260 -9.17 18.63 11.08
N LEU A 261 -7.98 19.25 11.02
CA LEU A 261 -6.70 18.56 10.92
C LEU A 261 -6.47 17.56 12.06
N TRP A 262 -6.95 17.84 13.27
CA TRP A 262 -6.81 16.91 14.41
C TRP A 262 -7.61 15.62 14.22
N GLU A 263 -8.84 15.71 13.72
CA GLU A 263 -9.66 14.53 13.44
C GLU A 263 -9.08 13.72 12.28
N PHE A 264 -8.62 14.41 11.23
CA PHE A 264 -7.90 13.78 10.13
C PHE A 264 -6.62 13.08 10.62
N LEU A 265 -5.82 13.75 11.45
CA LEU A 265 -4.58 13.20 12.00
C LEU A 265 -4.86 11.94 12.82
N LYS A 266 -5.91 11.90 13.64
CA LYS A 266 -6.26 10.69 14.40
C LYS A 266 -6.57 9.51 13.49
N LEU A 267 -7.38 9.72 12.45
CA LEU A 267 -7.74 8.68 11.48
C LEU A 267 -6.52 8.23 10.66
N SER A 268 -5.72 9.20 10.21
CA SER A 268 -4.50 9.00 9.45
C SER A 268 -3.46 8.24 10.27
N ALA A 269 -3.19 8.66 11.52
CA ALA A 269 -2.27 7.99 12.42
C ALA A 269 -2.71 6.55 12.74
N ALA A 270 -4.00 6.30 12.96
CA ALA A 270 -4.51 4.94 13.18
C ALA A 270 -4.24 4.02 11.98
N SER A 271 -4.47 4.53 10.76
CA SER A 271 -4.19 3.82 9.51
C SER A 271 -2.69 3.60 9.28
N GLY A 272 -1.87 4.62 9.61
CA GLY A 272 -0.42 4.56 9.61
C GLY A 272 0.12 3.47 10.53
N VAL A 273 -0.30 3.49 11.79
CA VAL A 273 0.08 2.48 12.80
C VAL A 273 -0.37 1.09 12.36
N MET A 274 -1.59 0.94 11.86
CA MET A 274 -2.11 -0.35 11.39
C MET A 274 -1.17 -1.01 10.35
N LEU A 275 -0.81 -0.28 9.28
CA LEU A 275 0.07 -0.81 8.22
C LEU A 275 1.55 -0.88 8.64
N CYS A 276 2.02 0.04 9.49
CA CYS A 276 3.35 -0.04 10.07
C CYS A 276 3.55 -1.31 10.87
N LEU A 277 2.59 -1.65 11.74
CA LEU A 277 2.66 -2.84 12.57
C LEU A 277 2.76 -4.11 11.71
N GLU A 278 2.05 -4.17 10.57
CA GLU A 278 2.14 -5.26 9.60
C GLU A 278 3.51 -5.32 8.91
N ASN A 279 4.02 -4.17 8.43
CA ASN A 279 5.30 -4.11 7.73
C ASN A 279 6.50 -4.41 8.65
N TRP A 280 6.49 -3.86 9.87
CA TRP A 280 7.55 -4.08 10.85
C TRP A 280 7.57 -5.50 11.38
N TYR A 281 6.44 -6.21 11.34
CA TYR A 281 6.37 -7.59 11.74
C TYR A 281 7.31 -8.50 10.92
N TYR A 282 7.35 -8.32 9.59
CA TYR A 282 8.26 -9.07 8.72
C TYR A 282 9.74 -8.65 8.89
N ARG A 283 10.00 -7.41 9.31
CA ARG A 283 11.37 -6.96 9.62
C ARG A 283 11.89 -7.59 10.90
N ILE A 284 11.02 -7.74 11.90
CA ILE A 284 11.34 -8.45 13.14
C ILE A 284 11.66 -9.91 12.83
N LEU A 285 10.93 -10.56 11.92
CA LEU A 285 11.25 -11.92 11.48
C LEU A 285 12.69 -12.01 10.94
N ILE A 286 13.06 -11.13 9.99
CA ILE A 286 14.42 -11.10 9.43
C ILE A 286 15.46 -10.86 10.54
N LEU A 287 15.24 -9.87 11.42
CA LEU A 287 16.15 -9.55 12.52
C LEU A 287 16.32 -10.72 13.50
N MET A 288 15.22 -11.36 13.88
CA MET A 288 15.23 -12.52 14.77
C MET A 288 16.04 -13.67 14.17
N THR A 289 15.82 -13.96 12.89
CA THR A 289 16.51 -15.06 12.19
C THR A 289 18.01 -14.78 12.00
N GLY A 290 18.40 -13.51 11.81
CA GLY A 290 19.80 -13.08 11.72
C GLY A 290 20.61 -13.30 13.00
N ASN A 291 19.95 -13.41 14.16
CA ASN A 291 20.58 -13.62 15.45
C ASN A 291 20.68 -15.10 15.87
N LEU A 292 20.35 -16.03 14.98
CA LEU A 292 20.53 -17.46 15.24
C LEU A 292 22.00 -17.89 15.10
N PRO A 293 22.45 -18.92 15.84
CA PRO A 293 23.77 -19.50 15.62
C PRO A 293 23.83 -20.15 14.23
N ASN A 294 24.94 -19.94 13.49
CA ASN A 294 25.13 -20.42 12.12
C ASN A 294 24.02 -19.97 11.14
N ALA A 295 23.54 -18.74 11.29
CA ALA A 295 22.39 -18.21 10.57
C ALA A 295 22.62 -17.98 9.06
N GLU A 296 23.85 -17.97 8.56
CA GLU A 296 24.17 -17.56 7.18
C GLU A 296 23.31 -18.27 6.12
N ILE A 297 23.33 -19.61 6.09
CA ILE A 297 22.55 -20.40 5.13
C ILE A 297 21.04 -20.14 5.28
N ALA A 298 20.55 -20.06 6.51
CA ALA A 298 19.13 -19.93 6.79
C ALA A 298 18.60 -18.51 6.53
N VAL A 299 19.43 -17.50 6.74
CA VAL A 299 19.15 -16.09 6.43
C VAL A 299 19.17 -15.87 4.93
N ASP A 300 20.14 -16.44 4.20
CA ASP A 300 20.17 -16.39 2.74
C ASP A 300 18.92 -17.03 2.14
N ALA A 301 18.55 -18.22 2.62
CA ALA A 301 17.36 -18.92 2.19
C ALA A 301 16.08 -18.13 2.52
N LEU A 302 15.98 -17.56 3.72
CA LEU A 302 14.88 -16.70 4.11
C LEU A 302 14.80 -15.43 3.24
N SER A 303 15.92 -14.81 2.93
CA SER A 303 16.00 -13.62 2.07
C SER A 303 15.47 -13.89 0.66
N ILE A 304 15.81 -15.05 0.09
CA ILE A 304 15.26 -15.52 -1.19
C ILE A 304 13.73 -15.66 -1.09
N CYS A 305 13.24 -16.34 -0.05
CA CYS A 305 11.80 -16.51 0.14
C CYS A 305 11.07 -15.17 0.37
N MET A 306 11.66 -14.24 1.13
CA MET A 306 11.11 -12.91 1.38
C MET A 306 11.11 -12.04 0.13
N THR A 307 12.10 -12.20 -0.76
CA THR A 307 12.13 -11.52 -2.06
C THR A 307 10.95 -11.97 -2.93
N ILE A 308 10.67 -13.28 -2.99
CA ILE A 308 9.52 -13.82 -3.71
C ILE A 308 8.21 -13.32 -3.09
N ASN A 309 8.10 -13.35 -1.76
CA ASN A 309 6.95 -12.81 -1.05
C ASN A 309 6.75 -11.32 -1.35
N GLY A 310 7.82 -10.51 -1.37
CA GLY A 310 7.76 -9.09 -1.68
C GLY A 310 7.23 -8.79 -3.08
N LEU A 311 7.62 -9.60 -4.08
CA LEU A 311 7.10 -9.48 -5.45
C LEU A 311 5.62 -9.86 -5.53
N GLU A 312 5.22 -10.96 -4.90
CA GLU A 312 3.83 -11.42 -4.86
C GLU A 312 2.93 -10.41 -4.15
N MET A 313 3.40 -9.81 -3.04
CA MET A 313 2.68 -8.83 -2.22
C MET A 313 2.19 -7.59 -2.98
N MET A 314 2.75 -7.28 -4.16
CA MET A 314 2.21 -6.21 -5.02
C MET A 314 0.77 -6.49 -5.46
N ILE A 315 0.37 -7.76 -5.56
CA ILE A 315 -0.97 -8.19 -5.93
C ILE A 315 -1.94 -7.99 -4.75
N PRO A 316 -1.74 -8.61 -3.56
CA PRO A 316 -2.60 -8.34 -2.40
C PRO A 316 -2.69 -6.86 -2.01
N PHE A 317 -1.60 -6.08 -2.12
CA PHE A 317 -1.67 -4.63 -1.85
C PHE A 317 -2.48 -3.85 -2.88
N ALA A 318 -2.62 -4.34 -4.11
CA ALA A 318 -3.55 -3.79 -5.09
C ALA A 318 -5.00 -4.11 -4.71
N PHE A 319 -5.27 -5.34 -4.25
CA PHE A 319 -6.58 -5.70 -3.72
C PHE A 319 -6.92 -4.92 -2.45
N PHE A 320 -6.02 -4.80 -1.47
CA PHE A 320 -6.18 -3.93 -0.28
C PHE A 320 -6.77 -2.56 -0.67
N ALA A 321 -6.13 -1.90 -1.64
CA ALA A 321 -6.52 -0.57 -2.07
C ALA A 321 -7.83 -0.56 -2.84
N ALA A 322 -8.02 -1.53 -3.76
CA ALA A 322 -9.22 -1.59 -4.58
C ALA A 322 -10.47 -1.91 -3.77
N THR A 323 -10.36 -2.84 -2.83
CA THR A 323 -11.44 -3.24 -1.93
C THR A 323 -11.78 -2.11 -0.98
N GLY A 324 -10.77 -1.43 -0.42
CA GLY A 324 -10.98 -0.21 0.37
C GLY A 324 -11.78 0.84 -0.38
N VAL A 325 -11.42 1.12 -1.64
CA VAL A 325 -12.17 2.07 -2.48
C VAL A 325 -13.59 1.59 -2.78
N ARG A 326 -13.79 0.32 -3.17
CA ARG A 326 -15.13 -0.20 -3.47
C ARG A 326 -16.04 -0.16 -2.25
N VAL A 327 -15.56 -0.64 -1.10
CA VAL A 327 -16.30 -0.63 0.16
C VAL A 327 -16.62 0.82 0.58
N ALA A 328 -15.64 1.73 0.55
CA ALA A 328 -15.86 3.13 0.89
C ALA A 328 -16.91 3.80 -0.02
N ASN A 329 -16.83 3.56 -1.34
CA ASN A 329 -17.78 4.11 -2.31
C ASN A 329 -19.20 3.58 -2.08
N GLU A 330 -19.38 2.29 -1.84
CA GLU A 330 -20.72 1.72 -1.57
C GLU A 330 -21.28 2.20 -0.23
N LEU A 331 -20.47 2.25 0.84
CA LEU A 331 -20.89 2.77 2.14
C LEU A 331 -21.27 4.26 2.07
N GLY A 332 -20.46 5.07 1.37
CA GLY A 332 -20.74 6.48 1.13
C GLY A 332 -22.03 6.71 0.34
N ALA A 333 -22.36 5.81 -0.59
CA ALA A 333 -23.61 5.81 -1.33
C ALA A 333 -24.82 5.33 -0.50
N GLY A 334 -24.62 4.92 0.76
CA GLY A 334 -25.67 4.35 1.61
C GLY A 334 -26.04 2.91 1.27
N ASN A 335 -25.17 2.18 0.56
CA ASN A 335 -25.44 0.82 0.07
C ASN A 335 -24.66 -0.24 0.87
N GLY A 336 -25.15 -0.58 2.06
CA GLY A 336 -24.52 -1.59 2.93
C GLY A 336 -24.42 -2.97 2.26
N LYS A 337 -25.51 -3.45 1.65
CA LYS A 337 -25.52 -4.69 0.84
C LYS A 337 -24.46 -4.68 -0.26
N GLY A 338 -24.29 -3.57 -0.98
CA GLY A 338 -23.26 -3.40 -2.00
C GLY A 338 -21.84 -3.52 -1.44
N ALA A 339 -21.58 -2.88 -0.30
CA ALA A 339 -20.28 -2.95 0.38
C ALA A 339 -19.94 -4.39 0.83
N LYS A 340 -20.93 -5.12 1.37
CA LYS A 340 -20.80 -6.54 1.72
C LYS A 340 -20.49 -7.39 0.48
N PHE A 341 -21.20 -7.16 -0.61
CA PHE A 341 -21.02 -7.92 -1.84
C PHE A 341 -19.66 -7.68 -2.48
N ALA A 342 -19.21 -6.41 -2.56
CA ALA A 342 -17.88 -6.03 -3.01
C ALA A 342 -16.78 -6.71 -2.19
N THR A 343 -16.96 -6.76 -0.86
CA THR A 343 -16.06 -7.47 0.05
C THR A 343 -15.94 -8.96 -0.29
N ILE A 344 -17.07 -9.65 -0.44
CA ILE A 344 -17.10 -11.09 -0.76
C ILE A 344 -16.42 -11.36 -2.10
N VAL A 345 -16.79 -10.63 -3.16
CA VAL A 345 -16.22 -10.80 -4.50
C VAL A 345 -14.71 -10.56 -4.48
N SER A 346 -14.26 -9.55 -3.75
CA SER A 346 -12.83 -9.29 -3.63
C SER A 346 -12.07 -10.36 -2.86
N VAL A 347 -12.57 -10.81 -1.72
CA VAL A 347 -11.89 -11.84 -0.91
C VAL A 347 -11.81 -13.15 -1.70
N LEU A 348 -12.89 -13.57 -2.37
CA LEU A 348 -12.89 -14.79 -3.18
C LEU A 348 -11.95 -14.69 -4.39
N THR A 349 -11.93 -13.54 -5.07
CA THR A 349 -11.03 -13.33 -6.23
C THR A 349 -9.57 -13.36 -5.80
N SER A 350 -9.22 -12.66 -4.72
CA SER A 350 -7.87 -12.62 -4.19
C SER A 350 -7.43 -13.99 -3.66
N LEU A 351 -8.31 -14.70 -2.95
CA LEU A 351 -8.07 -16.07 -2.49
C LEU A 351 -7.81 -17.03 -3.66
N ALA A 352 -8.56 -16.93 -4.76
CA ALA A 352 -8.33 -17.76 -5.94
C ALA A 352 -6.93 -17.54 -6.54
N ILE A 353 -6.48 -16.28 -6.60
CA ILE A 353 -5.11 -15.93 -7.05
C ILE A 353 -4.07 -16.43 -6.05
N GLY A 354 -4.32 -16.27 -4.74
CA GLY A 354 -3.46 -16.78 -3.67
C GLY A 354 -3.32 -18.29 -3.70
N LEU A 355 -4.41 -19.02 -3.95
CA LEU A 355 -4.39 -20.48 -4.13
C LEU A 355 -3.55 -20.90 -5.34
N PHE A 356 -3.64 -20.15 -6.45
CA PHE A 356 -2.79 -20.39 -7.61
C PHE A 356 -1.30 -20.25 -7.25
N PHE A 357 -0.89 -19.16 -6.59
CA PHE A 357 0.50 -18.98 -6.17
C PHE A 357 0.94 -19.96 -5.08
N TRP A 358 0.04 -20.33 -4.16
CA TRP A 358 0.28 -21.36 -3.16
C TRP A 358 0.63 -22.70 -3.82
N ILE A 359 -0.19 -23.16 -4.79
CA ILE A 359 0.09 -24.39 -5.56
C ILE A 359 1.39 -24.24 -6.34
N LEU A 360 1.62 -23.09 -6.98
CA LEU A 360 2.82 -22.84 -7.79
C LEU A 360 4.11 -22.96 -6.97
N ILE A 361 4.16 -22.36 -5.78
CA ILE A 361 5.33 -22.41 -4.89
C ILE A 361 5.57 -23.82 -4.38
N LEU A 362 4.52 -24.56 -3.99
CA LEU A 362 4.65 -25.96 -3.57
C LEU A 362 5.12 -26.86 -4.72
N ALA A 363 4.58 -26.69 -5.92
CA ALA A 363 4.97 -27.47 -7.09
C ALA A 363 6.42 -27.19 -7.51
N LEU A 364 6.88 -25.95 -7.35
CA LEU A 364 8.22 -25.50 -7.75
C LEU A 364 9.21 -25.38 -6.59
N HIS A 365 8.92 -25.94 -5.41
CA HIS A 365 9.72 -25.76 -4.20
C HIS A 365 11.22 -26.06 -4.36
N ASN A 366 11.56 -27.06 -5.17
CA ASN A 366 12.95 -27.44 -5.44
C ASN A 366 13.59 -26.69 -6.61
N LYS A 367 12.84 -25.84 -7.32
CA LYS A 367 13.26 -25.24 -8.59
C LYS A 367 13.45 -23.74 -8.52
N PHE A 368 12.57 -23.02 -7.80
CA PHE A 368 12.63 -21.55 -7.82
C PHE A 368 13.91 -21.00 -7.16
N GLY A 369 14.51 -21.72 -6.20
CA GLY A 369 15.76 -21.30 -5.57
C GLY A 369 16.93 -21.15 -6.55
N TYR A 370 16.93 -21.93 -7.64
CA TYR A 370 17.97 -21.86 -8.68
C TYR A 370 17.98 -20.53 -9.46
N ILE A 371 16.90 -19.74 -9.36
CA ILE A 371 16.86 -18.38 -9.92
C ILE A 371 17.86 -17.47 -9.19
N PHE A 372 18.14 -17.76 -7.91
CA PHE A 372 18.91 -16.88 -7.03
C PHE A 372 20.30 -17.42 -6.68
N THR A 373 20.45 -18.74 -6.56
CA THR A 373 21.72 -19.34 -6.10
C THR A 373 21.95 -20.74 -6.66
N THR A 374 23.22 -21.13 -6.76
CA THR A 374 23.66 -22.50 -7.08
C THR A 374 24.19 -23.24 -5.84
N SER A 375 24.19 -22.60 -4.68
CA SER A 375 24.67 -23.20 -3.42
C SER A 375 23.70 -24.27 -2.94
N LYS A 376 24.11 -25.54 -3.01
CA LYS A 376 23.27 -26.68 -2.60
C LYS A 376 22.75 -26.56 -1.16
N PRO A 377 23.56 -26.17 -0.14
CA PRO A 377 23.05 -25.97 1.21
C PRO A 377 21.92 -24.93 1.32
N VAL A 378 22.04 -23.82 0.56
CA VAL A 378 21.00 -22.78 0.53
C VAL A 378 19.75 -23.27 -0.19
N LEU A 379 19.91 -23.97 -1.31
CA LEU A 379 18.79 -24.55 -2.07
C LEU A 379 17.99 -25.58 -1.26
N ASP A 380 18.67 -26.43 -0.51
CA ASP A 380 18.05 -27.42 0.37
C ASP A 380 17.24 -26.73 1.49
N GLU A 381 17.73 -25.60 2.00
CA GLU A 381 17.04 -24.83 3.04
C GLU A 381 15.85 -24.02 2.47
N VAL A 382 16.01 -23.41 1.28
CA VAL A 382 14.91 -22.76 0.53
C VAL A 382 13.79 -23.76 0.27
N SER A 383 14.12 -24.99 -0.11
CA SER A 383 13.15 -26.06 -0.33
C SER A 383 12.32 -26.34 0.93
N LYS A 384 12.94 -26.39 2.12
CA LYS A 384 12.21 -26.56 3.39
C LYS A 384 11.32 -25.35 3.71
N LEU A 385 11.86 -24.15 3.55
CA LEU A 385 11.16 -22.90 3.86
C LEU A 385 10.01 -22.61 2.88
N SER A 386 10.04 -23.18 1.68
CA SER A 386 9.00 -23.02 0.65
C SER A 386 7.59 -23.35 1.15
N LEU A 387 7.45 -24.29 2.09
CA LEU A 387 6.18 -24.64 2.70
C LEU A 387 5.61 -23.47 3.49
N LEU A 388 6.44 -22.84 4.34
CA LEU A 388 6.05 -21.67 5.11
C LEU A 388 5.81 -20.45 4.20
N LEU A 389 6.62 -20.29 3.15
CA LEU A 389 6.41 -19.28 2.13
C LEU A 389 5.04 -19.45 1.45
N ALA A 390 4.68 -20.67 1.05
CA ALA A 390 3.39 -20.93 0.42
C ALA A 390 2.25 -20.52 1.36
N PHE A 391 2.24 -21.00 2.61
CA PHE A 391 1.20 -20.61 3.57
C PHE A 391 1.18 -19.10 3.86
N THR A 392 2.35 -18.44 3.86
CA THR A 392 2.45 -16.98 3.98
C THR A 392 1.73 -16.30 2.82
N ILE A 393 1.99 -16.70 1.57
CA ILE A 393 1.32 -16.17 0.38
C ILE A 393 -0.20 -16.39 0.44
N LEU A 394 -0.63 -17.58 0.85
CA LEU A 394 -2.06 -17.88 0.96
C LEU A 394 -2.75 -16.97 1.99
N LEU A 395 -2.18 -16.80 3.18
CA LEU A 395 -2.73 -15.90 4.20
C LEU A 395 -2.67 -14.43 3.74
N ASN A 396 -1.57 -14.03 3.11
CA ASN A 396 -1.39 -12.70 2.54
C ASN A 396 -2.29 -12.43 1.33
N SER A 397 -2.94 -13.43 0.75
CA SER A 397 -3.99 -13.20 -0.25
C SER A 397 -5.33 -12.78 0.34
N ILE A 398 -5.56 -13.04 1.64
CA ILE A 398 -6.82 -12.71 2.34
C ILE A 398 -6.61 -11.47 3.24
N GLN A 399 -5.54 -11.48 4.03
CA GLN A 399 -5.32 -10.51 5.09
C GLN A 399 -5.32 -9.04 4.60
N PRO A 400 -4.55 -8.65 3.57
CA PRO A 400 -4.55 -7.29 3.05
C PRO A 400 -5.92 -6.89 2.50
N VAL A 401 -6.69 -7.82 1.93
CA VAL A 401 -8.04 -7.51 1.44
C VAL A 401 -8.95 -7.11 2.60
N LEU A 402 -8.89 -7.83 3.71
CA LEU A 402 -9.66 -7.51 4.92
C LEU A 402 -9.18 -6.23 5.59
N SER A 403 -7.87 -5.97 5.63
CA SER A 403 -7.34 -4.67 6.05
C SER A 403 -7.84 -3.54 5.13
N GLY A 404 -7.97 -3.80 3.83
CA GLY A 404 -8.60 -2.89 2.87
C GLY A 404 -10.07 -2.62 3.17
N VAL A 405 -10.84 -3.66 3.50
CA VAL A 405 -12.24 -3.54 3.97
C VAL A 405 -12.30 -2.66 5.22
N ALA A 406 -11.43 -2.91 6.20
CA ALA A 406 -11.37 -2.12 7.42
C ALA A 406 -11.05 -0.65 7.14
N VAL A 407 -10.13 -0.35 6.22
CA VAL A 407 -9.85 1.02 5.78
C VAL A 407 -11.08 1.63 5.11
N GLY A 408 -11.71 0.94 4.15
CA GLY A 408 -12.90 1.45 3.46
C GLY A 408 -14.08 1.74 4.39
N SER A 409 -14.23 0.93 5.45
CA SER A 409 -15.26 1.08 6.48
C SER A 409 -14.89 2.04 7.61
N GLY A 410 -13.63 2.48 7.71
CA GLY A 410 -13.16 3.37 8.77
C GLY A 410 -12.85 2.69 10.11
N TRP A 411 -12.50 1.40 10.10
CA TRP A 411 -12.19 0.59 11.29
C TRP A 411 -10.70 0.57 11.64
N GLN A 412 -9.88 1.46 11.08
CA GLN A 412 -8.42 1.35 11.16
C GLN A 412 -7.89 1.31 12.59
N SER A 413 -8.45 2.12 13.50
CA SER A 413 -8.05 2.10 14.91
C SER A 413 -8.30 0.75 15.57
N TYR A 414 -9.44 0.14 15.29
CA TYR A 414 -9.79 -1.17 15.86
C TYR A 414 -8.85 -2.26 15.33
N VAL A 415 -8.55 -2.24 14.03
CA VAL A 415 -7.60 -3.17 13.42
C VAL A 415 -6.16 -2.94 13.90
N ALA A 416 -5.75 -1.70 14.16
CA ALA A 416 -4.45 -1.41 14.75
C ALA A 416 -4.27 -2.09 16.12
N TYR A 417 -5.30 -2.10 16.98
CA TYR A 417 -5.26 -2.83 18.25
C TYR A 417 -5.19 -4.35 18.06
N ILE A 418 -5.92 -4.88 17.08
CA ILE A 418 -5.86 -6.32 16.73
C ILE A 418 -4.45 -6.66 16.25
N ASN A 419 -3.87 -5.86 15.36
CA ASN A 419 -2.51 -6.04 14.85
C ASN A 419 -1.49 -6.03 16.00
N LEU A 420 -1.62 -5.11 16.96
CA LEU A 420 -0.74 -5.08 18.14
C LEU A 420 -0.83 -6.38 18.95
N GLY A 421 -2.04 -6.86 19.22
CA GLY A 421 -2.27 -8.11 19.95
C GLY A 421 -1.75 -9.34 19.21
N CYS A 422 -2.17 -9.52 17.95
CA CYS A 422 -1.81 -10.70 17.17
C CYS A 422 -0.31 -10.73 16.86
N TYR A 423 0.26 -9.65 16.34
CA TYR A 423 1.66 -9.66 15.91
C TYR A 423 2.62 -9.59 17.08
N TYR A 424 2.43 -8.68 18.03
CA TYR A 424 3.45 -8.36 19.03
C TYR A 424 3.24 -9.06 20.37
N ILE A 425 1.99 -9.33 20.77
CA ILE A 425 1.71 -10.03 22.03
C ILE A 425 1.70 -11.55 21.84
N ILE A 426 1.24 -12.04 20.68
CA ILE A 426 1.16 -13.49 20.40
C ILE A 426 2.29 -13.92 19.46
N GLY A 427 2.35 -13.32 18.27
CA GLY A 427 3.18 -13.77 17.17
C GLY A 427 4.69 -13.71 17.43
N VAL A 428 5.22 -12.56 17.85
CA VAL A 428 6.66 -12.40 18.17
C VAL A 428 7.08 -13.35 19.31
N PRO A 429 6.37 -13.39 20.47
CA PRO A 429 6.71 -14.34 21.53
C PRO A 429 6.64 -15.80 21.09
N LEU A 430 5.63 -16.18 20.31
CA LEU A 430 5.52 -17.56 19.79
C LEU A 430 6.67 -17.89 18.83
N GLY A 431 7.05 -16.96 17.95
CA GLY A 431 8.23 -17.10 17.09
C GLY A 431 9.52 -17.28 17.90
N PHE A 432 9.70 -16.50 18.97
CA PHE A 432 10.84 -16.64 19.87
C PHE A 432 10.88 -18.00 20.58
N LEU A 433 9.74 -18.43 21.12
CA LEU A 433 9.62 -19.74 21.78
C LEU A 433 9.93 -20.89 20.81
N MET A 434 9.34 -20.88 19.61
CA MET A 434 9.57 -21.91 18.60
C MET A 434 11.03 -21.94 18.12
N GLY A 435 11.61 -20.76 17.89
CA GLY A 435 12.99 -20.63 17.42
C GLY A 435 14.05 -21.12 18.42
N TRP A 436 14.04 -20.56 19.63
CA TRP A 436 15.12 -20.76 20.61
C TRP A 436 14.80 -21.83 21.65
N TYR A 437 13.60 -21.80 22.23
CA TYR A 437 13.25 -22.75 23.31
C TYR A 437 13.03 -24.16 22.76
N PHE A 438 12.25 -24.28 21.69
CA PHE A 438 12.03 -25.57 20.99
C PHE A 438 13.11 -25.90 19.96
N LYS A 439 14.11 -25.01 19.78
CA LYS A 439 15.27 -25.19 18.91
C LYS A 439 14.92 -25.53 17.45
N GLN A 440 13.81 -24.98 16.94
CA GLN A 440 13.37 -25.19 15.55
C GLN A 440 13.98 -24.18 14.56
N GLY A 441 14.87 -23.29 15.03
CA GLY A 441 15.59 -22.34 14.18
C GLY A 441 14.66 -21.43 13.38
N VAL A 442 15.04 -21.10 12.14
CA VAL A 442 14.28 -20.19 11.26
C VAL A 442 12.87 -20.71 10.96
N MET A 443 12.72 -22.01 10.74
CA MET A 443 11.41 -22.65 10.51
C MET A 443 10.47 -22.41 11.70
N GLY A 444 10.97 -22.58 12.93
CA GLY A 444 10.20 -22.33 14.14
C GLY A 444 9.79 -20.87 14.28
N ILE A 445 10.72 -19.94 14.09
CA ILE A 445 10.45 -18.50 14.20
C ILE A 445 9.37 -18.11 13.19
N TRP A 446 9.55 -18.47 11.93
CA TRP A 446 8.64 -18.09 10.88
C TRP A 446 7.27 -18.74 11.06
N ALA A 447 7.19 -20.03 11.39
CA ALA A 447 5.93 -20.70 11.67
C ALA A 447 5.20 -20.08 12.87
N GLY A 448 5.90 -19.83 13.98
CA GLY A 448 5.33 -19.18 15.16
C GLY A 448 4.77 -17.79 14.85
N MET A 449 5.47 -17.02 14.01
CA MET A 449 5.01 -15.72 13.57
C MET A 449 3.80 -15.80 12.61
N ILE A 450 3.81 -16.71 11.64
CA ILE A 450 2.68 -16.89 10.72
C ILE A 450 1.43 -17.31 11.49
N PHE A 451 1.50 -18.41 12.26
CA PHE A 451 0.33 -19.01 12.88
C PHE A 451 -0.12 -18.24 14.12
N GLY A 452 0.80 -17.70 14.90
CA GLY A 452 0.49 -16.87 16.07
C GLY A 452 0.01 -15.47 15.71
N GLY A 453 0.63 -14.85 14.69
CA GLY A 453 0.34 -13.49 14.25
C GLY A 453 -0.64 -13.41 13.09
N THR A 454 -0.15 -13.60 11.87
CA THR A 454 -0.91 -13.35 10.62
C THR A 454 -2.17 -14.19 10.51
N ALA A 455 -2.11 -15.48 10.83
CA ALA A 455 -3.29 -16.36 10.77
C ALA A 455 -4.34 -15.94 11.82
N THR A 456 -3.92 -15.70 13.07
CA THR A 456 -4.82 -15.22 14.14
C THR A 456 -5.50 -13.91 13.76
N GLN A 457 -4.73 -12.94 13.25
CA GLN A 457 -5.25 -11.64 12.82
C GLN A 457 -6.25 -11.80 11.65
N THR A 458 -5.92 -12.64 10.66
CA THR A 458 -6.81 -12.96 9.54
C THR A 458 -8.13 -13.57 10.01
N LEU A 459 -8.10 -14.53 10.95
CA LEU A 459 -9.30 -15.17 11.50
C LEU A 459 -10.19 -14.17 12.24
N ILE A 460 -9.59 -13.28 13.04
CA ILE A 460 -10.32 -12.22 13.76
C ILE A 460 -10.95 -11.25 12.77
N LEU A 461 -10.23 -10.78 11.76
CA LEU A 461 -10.77 -9.88 10.74
C LEU A 461 -11.88 -10.54 9.91
N CYS A 462 -11.73 -11.81 9.54
CA CYS A 462 -12.78 -12.60 8.91
C CYS A 462 -14.04 -12.60 9.77
N TRP A 463 -13.90 -12.92 11.06
CA TRP A 463 -15.02 -12.99 11.99
C TRP A 463 -15.75 -11.64 12.14
N ILE A 464 -15.00 -10.55 12.33
CA ILE A 464 -15.56 -9.19 12.42
C ILE A 464 -16.31 -8.83 11.14
N THR A 465 -15.70 -9.09 9.98
CA THR A 465 -16.27 -8.75 8.67
C THR A 465 -17.55 -9.54 8.39
N LEU A 466 -17.61 -10.82 8.77
CA LEU A 466 -18.79 -11.68 8.64
C LEU A 466 -19.93 -11.25 9.56
N ARG A 467 -19.62 -10.76 10.77
CA ARG A 467 -20.59 -10.29 11.77
C ARG A 467 -21.00 -8.83 11.61
N CYS A 468 -20.37 -8.10 10.69
CA CYS A 468 -20.64 -6.69 10.47
C CYS A 468 -22.08 -6.44 10.02
N ASP A 469 -22.73 -5.48 10.67
CA ASP A 469 -23.97 -4.87 10.21
C ASP A 469 -23.64 -3.77 9.18
N TRP A 470 -23.64 -4.16 7.92
CA TRP A 470 -23.25 -3.29 6.80
C TRP A 470 -24.20 -2.11 6.58
N GLU A 471 -25.48 -2.24 6.94
CA GLU A 471 -26.44 -1.13 6.83
C GLU A 471 -26.17 -0.08 7.90
N LYS A 472 -25.83 -0.50 9.11
CA LYS A 472 -25.39 0.40 10.18
C LYS A 472 -24.11 1.14 9.80
N GLU A 473 -23.15 0.46 9.17
CA GLU A 473 -21.92 1.11 8.70
C GLU A 473 -22.17 2.10 7.56
N ALA A 474 -23.10 1.80 6.65
CA ALA A 474 -23.52 2.73 5.60
C ALA A 474 -24.17 4.00 6.21
N ALA A 475 -25.01 3.83 7.25
CA ALA A 475 -25.59 4.95 7.98
C ALA A 475 -24.51 5.81 8.68
N LYS A 476 -23.50 5.19 9.30
CA LYS A 476 -22.35 5.89 9.89
C LYS A 476 -21.55 6.66 8.84
N ALA A 477 -21.27 6.05 7.69
CA ALA A 477 -20.54 6.70 6.60
C ALA A 477 -21.28 7.96 6.11
N LYS A 478 -22.62 7.88 5.96
CA LYS A 478 -23.46 9.02 5.58
C LYS A 478 -23.37 10.18 6.59
N LEU A 479 -23.46 9.88 7.89
CA LEU A 479 -23.29 10.87 8.97
C LEU A 479 -21.88 11.46 9.01
N HIS A 480 -20.88 10.63 8.72
CA HIS A 480 -19.50 11.10 8.68
C HIS A 480 -19.30 12.09 7.53
N VAL A 481 -19.77 11.77 6.32
CA VAL A 481 -19.71 12.68 5.17
C VAL A 481 -20.44 13.99 5.44
N SER A 482 -21.63 13.96 6.06
CA SER A 482 -22.40 15.17 6.35
C SER A 482 -21.70 16.10 7.34
N LYS A 483 -21.06 15.55 8.39
CA LYS A 483 -20.25 16.32 9.35
C LYS A 483 -19.19 17.19 8.67
N TRP A 484 -18.61 16.70 7.59
CA TRP A 484 -17.56 17.40 6.85
C TRP A 484 -18.11 18.36 5.78
N SER A 485 -19.32 18.14 5.25
CA SER A 485 -19.97 19.04 4.28
C SER A 485 -20.73 20.21 4.93
N ASP A 486 -21.31 20.00 6.13
CA ASP A 486 -22.31 20.91 6.71
C ASP A 486 -21.71 22.15 7.38
N LYS A 487 -20.37 22.20 7.58
CA LYS A 487 -19.69 23.43 8.01
C LYS A 487 -19.90 24.62 7.06
N LYS A 488 -20.36 24.36 5.83
CA LYS A 488 -20.70 25.40 4.84
C LYS A 488 -22.08 26.04 5.07
N GLN A 489 -23.02 25.36 5.74
CA GLN A 489 -24.36 25.92 6.01
C GLN A 489 -24.40 26.85 7.24
N GLN A 490 -23.39 26.84 8.10
CA GLN A 490 -23.34 27.71 9.28
C GLN A 490 -22.48 28.97 9.09
N LEU A 491 -21.79 29.11 7.96
CA LEU A 491 -20.87 30.22 7.67
C LEU A 491 -21.13 30.87 6.29
N GLY A 492 -22.29 30.59 5.68
CA GLY A 492 -22.72 31.15 4.40
C GLY A 492 -23.77 32.24 4.58
#